data_AF-A0A2K3QBB0-F1
#
_entry.id   AF-A0A2K3QBB0-F1
#
_cell.length_a   1.000
_cell.length_b   1.000
_cell.length_c   1.000
_cell.angle_alpha   90.00
_cell.angle_beta   90.00
_cell.angle_gamma   90.00
#
_symmetry.space_group_name_H-M   'P 1'
#
loop_
_entity.id
_entity.type
_entity.pdbx_description
1 polymer ?
#
loop_
_entity_poly.entity_id
_entity_poly.type
_entity_poly.pdbx_seq_one_letter_code
_entity_poly.pdbx_strand_id
1 'polypeptide(L)'
;FQGCDSCDGSSLCCLIICVLTPPAPAAPSGHRPSIRSSLGLFLLLRNATYARHHHRRRSLPRRTVIMSLDPPTYLASLQSNIRQRPIPWDGAVRAGTLTEEQYAKIRAVDKAKKPEQRREIVEGDVDGYRLLFVGGSGKPSVLETTGKHANVIQYILVLLADLLDAAPFLARALFENPDPYRHFLPLLHSNATEDPIPLLTSHALTNLMGLARDESQATHQALPVMLTYLSSLAKSADAGLQDIAVQEYSALLFGRVSRDQFWKQRSETIAPLVVILQTAAGIGNGGDSSASLWSGNAAVRGTGFEGSLGGGVGLQLLYHVLLVLWQISFEAEEIGDDLNDEYDIILLYTHLLRLSPKEKTTRLILSTLYNLLEKNQKSLLPTAVLARLPGLLANIGSRHLTDPDLLEDLESLKELLDEYTKTKTTFDEYVAEVQSGHLRWSPPHRSQVFWAENARKILEFENGEIPRMLAEIMQQPWDSDRQVLAIACNDIGCLVKEVPEKRNQLERVGLKRRVMELMQSEDENVRWESLRALGGWLKYSFEQK
;
A
#
# COMPACT_ATOMS: atom_id res chain seq x y z
N PHE A 1 -25.59 54.74 21.49
CA PHE A 1 -26.26 55.26 22.69
C PHE A 1 -27.32 54.25 23.10
N GLN A 2 -27.14 53.64 24.29
CA GLN A 2 -28.09 52.85 25.12
C GLN A 2 -28.69 51.56 24.51
N GLY A 3 -28.71 50.39 25.16
CA GLY A 3 -28.34 49.90 26.51
C GLY A 3 -28.32 48.35 26.49
N CYS A 4 -27.50 47.66 27.30
CA CYS A 4 -27.82 47.13 28.66
C CYS A 4 -29.05 46.17 28.62
N ASP A 5 -29.04 44.91 29.07
CA ASP A 5 -28.57 44.29 30.32
C ASP A 5 -28.79 42.75 30.17
N SER A 6 -27.85 41.82 30.44
CA SER A 6 -27.31 41.26 31.71
C SER A 6 -27.78 39.82 32.08
N CYS A 7 -26.79 38.98 32.44
CA CYS A 7 -26.77 37.88 33.45
C CYS A 7 -27.49 36.53 33.18
N ASP A 8 -27.02 35.34 33.55
CA ASP A 8 -25.92 34.82 34.43
C ASP A 8 -25.46 33.41 33.94
N GLY A 9 -24.18 33.03 34.02
CA GLY A 9 -23.61 32.11 35.04
C GLY A 9 -23.25 30.74 34.40
N SER A 10 -22.14 30.02 34.62
CA SER A 10 -21.13 29.96 35.69
C SER A 10 -19.91 29.16 35.11
N SER A 11 -18.65 29.64 35.24
CA SER A 11 -17.65 29.22 36.26
C SER A 11 -16.78 28.01 35.83
N LEU A 12 -15.44 27.97 35.91
CA LEU A 12 -14.42 28.83 36.50
C LEU A 12 -13.03 28.47 35.90
N CYS A 13 -12.16 29.47 35.72
CA CYS A 13 -10.72 29.33 35.49
C CYS A 13 -10.05 30.42 36.33
N CYS A 14 -9.05 30.09 37.17
CA CYS A 14 -8.28 31.10 37.91
C CYS A 14 -6.80 30.73 38.02
N LEU A 15 -5.97 31.67 37.55
CA LEU A 15 -4.53 31.85 37.80
C LEU A 15 -4.24 32.21 39.27
N ILE A 16 -3.03 31.89 39.77
CA ILE A 16 -2.23 32.77 40.64
C ILE A 16 -0.72 32.63 40.31
N ILE A 17 -0.04 33.78 40.16
CA ILE A 17 1.43 33.99 40.03
C ILE A 17 1.92 34.90 41.18
N CYS A 18 3.21 34.77 41.53
CA CYS A 18 4.08 35.62 42.40
C CYS A 18 3.91 35.37 43.92
N VAL A 19 4.95 35.28 44.77
CA VAL A 19 6.15 36.12 44.99
C VAL A 19 7.21 35.32 45.81
N LEU A 20 8.52 35.53 45.60
CA LEU A 20 9.57 35.81 46.63
C LEU A 20 11.00 35.34 46.25
N THR A 21 11.93 36.30 46.27
CA THR A 21 13.40 36.22 46.35
C THR A 21 13.87 37.40 47.21
N PRO A 22 15.12 37.49 47.73
CA PRO A 22 16.04 36.51 48.36
C PRO A 22 16.56 37.04 49.74
N PRO A 23 17.63 36.51 50.38
CA PRO A 23 19.01 36.99 50.09
C PRO A 23 20.16 35.95 50.30
N ALA A 24 21.37 36.28 49.82
CA ALA A 24 22.68 35.64 50.12
C ALA A 24 23.44 36.45 51.21
N PRO A 25 24.73 36.22 51.60
CA PRO A 25 25.74 35.17 51.30
C PRO A 25 26.55 34.65 52.54
N ALA A 26 27.45 33.64 52.38
CA ALA A 26 28.79 33.54 53.02
C ALA A 26 29.45 32.13 52.89
N ALA A 27 30.75 32.10 52.57
CA ALA A 27 31.74 31.03 52.79
C ALA A 27 32.69 31.48 53.95
N PRO A 28 33.69 30.72 54.51
CA PRO A 28 34.51 29.65 53.90
C PRO A 28 35.05 28.53 54.86
N SER A 29 36.01 27.72 54.32
CA SER A 29 36.96 26.78 54.97
C SER A 29 36.43 25.37 55.32
N GLY A 30 37.12 24.25 55.13
CA GLY A 30 38.46 23.92 54.61
C GLY A 30 38.68 22.40 54.72
N HIS A 31 39.77 21.90 54.12
CA HIS A 31 40.38 20.56 54.23
C HIS A 31 40.03 19.48 53.15
N ARG A 32 41.05 19.25 52.29
CA ARG A 32 41.34 18.03 51.50
C ARG A 32 42.27 17.13 52.34
N PRO A 33 42.34 15.78 52.14
CA PRO A 33 43.13 15.18 51.04
C PRO A 33 42.49 13.91 50.40
N SER A 34 42.61 13.71 49.07
CA SER A 34 43.48 12.72 48.36
C SER A 34 42.99 11.26 48.43
N ILE A 35 42.90 10.40 47.39
CA ILE A 35 43.25 10.34 45.96
C ILE A 35 42.57 9.05 45.42
N ARG A 36 42.35 8.98 44.09
CA ARG A 36 42.04 7.80 43.23
C ARG A 36 40.61 7.23 43.29
N SER A 37 39.79 7.62 42.30
CA SER A 37 39.34 6.72 41.21
C SER A 37 38.31 7.41 40.31
N SER A 38 38.50 7.29 38.99
CA SER A 38 37.46 7.39 37.95
C SER A 38 36.99 8.79 37.50
N LEU A 39 37.90 9.59 36.95
CA LEU A 39 37.54 10.53 35.87
C LEU A 39 37.58 9.76 34.54
N GLY A 40 36.41 9.31 34.08
CA GLY A 40 36.29 8.60 32.82
C GLY A 40 34.89 8.10 32.53
N LEU A 41 33.83 8.82 32.91
CA LEU A 41 32.47 8.46 32.51
C LEU A 41 31.42 9.59 32.61
N PHE A 42 31.82 10.87 32.63
CA PHE A 42 30.90 12.00 32.83
C PHE A 42 30.90 13.06 31.72
N LEU A 43 31.35 12.69 30.52
CA LEU A 43 31.30 13.53 29.32
C LEU A 43 30.58 12.88 28.12
N LEU A 44 29.99 11.69 28.30
CA LEU A 44 29.18 11.00 27.27
C LEU A 44 27.66 11.09 27.49
N LEU A 45 27.20 11.80 28.53
CA LEU A 45 25.77 11.89 28.87
C LEU A 45 25.19 13.32 28.77
N ARG A 46 25.85 14.23 28.05
CA ARG A 46 25.35 15.61 27.88
C ARG A 46 24.99 16.03 26.45
N ASN A 47 25.15 15.15 25.46
CA ASN A 47 24.67 15.36 24.08
C ASN A 47 23.58 14.37 23.63
N ALA A 48 23.02 13.57 24.55
CA ALA A 48 21.96 12.61 24.26
C ALA A 48 20.56 13.11 24.66
N THR A 49 20.28 14.41 24.50
CA THR A 49 18.96 15.02 24.81
C THR A 49 18.39 15.87 23.68
N TYR A 50 18.83 15.65 22.44
CA TYR A 50 18.23 16.28 21.25
C TYR A 50 17.98 15.25 20.15
N ALA A 51 17.19 14.22 20.47
CA ALA A 51 16.60 13.30 19.50
C ALA A 51 15.41 12.57 20.15
N ARG A 52 14.39 13.32 20.57
CA ARG A 52 13.05 12.75 20.71
C ARG A 52 12.33 13.00 19.38
N HIS A 53 12.64 12.19 18.37
CA HIS A 53 11.69 12.02 17.28
C HIS A 53 10.43 11.39 17.89
N HIS A 54 9.31 12.09 17.75
CA HIS A 54 8.00 11.54 18.03
C HIS A 54 7.73 10.41 17.02
N HIS A 55 8.20 9.19 17.29
CA HIS A 55 7.66 8.00 16.65
C HIS A 55 6.23 7.80 17.16
N ARG A 56 5.26 8.52 16.58
CA ARG A 56 3.88 8.07 16.59
C ARG A 56 3.83 6.81 15.74
N ARG A 57 3.72 5.63 16.36
CA ARG A 57 3.22 4.44 15.64
C ARG A 57 1.85 4.83 15.10
N ARG A 58 1.77 5.19 13.81
CA ARG A 58 0.52 5.35 13.09
C ARG A 58 -0.09 3.96 13.01
N SER A 59 -0.97 3.67 13.97
CA SER A 59 -1.90 2.56 13.82
C SER A 59 -3.04 3.04 12.94
N LEU A 60 -3.59 2.16 12.11
CA LEU A 60 -4.87 2.43 11.44
C LEU A 60 -5.84 2.94 12.53
N PRO A 61 -6.52 4.08 12.33
CA PRO A 61 -7.37 4.65 13.38
C PRO A 61 -8.34 3.57 13.87
N ARG A 62 -8.32 3.27 15.18
CA ARG A 62 -9.14 2.19 15.78
C ARG A 62 -10.63 2.35 15.46
N ARG A 63 -11.07 3.60 15.33
CA ARG A 63 -12.29 3.98 14.62
C ARG A 63 -11.92 4.32 13.18
N THR A 64 -11.83 3.31 12.32
CA THR A 64 -12.32 3.49 10.96
C THR A 64 -13.78 3.89 11.17
N VAL A 65 -14.05 5.21 11.14
CA VAL A 65 -15.31 5.67 10.57
C VAL A 65 -15.42 4.80 9.33
N ILE A 66 -16.45 3.94 9.28
CA ILE A 66 -16.80 3.27 8.04
C ILE A 66 -16.93 4.44 7.08
N MET A 67 -15.91 4.69 6.27
CA MET A 67 -16.01 5.65 5.19
C MET A 67 -17.07 4.99 4.35
N SER A 68 -18.30 5.48 4.48
CA SER A 68 -19.42 5.02 3.70
C SER A 68 -19.10 5.44 2.27
N LEU A 69 -18.30 4.62 1.59
CA LEU A 69 -18.14 4.71 0.16
C LEU A 69 -19.53 4.47 -0.41
N ASP A 70 -19.94 5.31 -1.37
CA ASP A 70 -21.23 5.12 -2.00
C ASP A 70 -21.25 3.72 -2.63
N PRO A 71 -22.29 2.91 -2.36
CA PRO A 71 -22.36 1.56 -2.86
C PRO A 71 -22.29 1.58 -4.39
N PRO A 72 -21.52 0.68 -5.03
CA PRO A 72 -21.42 0.61 -6.48
C PRO A 72 -22.80 0.56 -7.12
N THR A 73 -23.04 1.43 -8.10
CA THR A 73 -24.37 1.62 -8.72
C THR A 73 -24.97 0.31 -9.22
N TYR A 74 -24.15 -0.58 -9.79
CA TYR A 74 -24.57 -1.90 -10.25
C TYR A 74 -25.11 -2.75 -9.09
N LEU A 75 -24.34 -2.92 -8.03
CA LEU A 75 -24.73 -3.73 -6.86
C LEU A 75 -26.00 -3.16 -6.20
N ALA A 76 -26.07 -1.84 -6.01
CA ALA A 76 -27.24 -1.18 -5.46
C ALA A 76 -28.50 -1.43 -6.32
N SER A 77 -28.37 -1.34 -7.64
CA SER A 77 -29.48 -1.61 -8.57
C SER A 77 -29.91 -3.07 -8.53
N LEU A 78 -28.96 -4.01 -8.48
CA LEU A 78 -29.20 -5.45 -8.38
C LEU A 78 -29.96 -5.79 -7.09
N GLN A 79 -29.49 -5.30 -5.95
CA GLN A 79 -30.16 -5.49 -4.67
C GLN A 79 -31.57 -4.89 -4.67
N SER A 80 -31.74 -3.68 -5.23
CA SER A 80 -33.07 -3.03 -5.35
C SER A 80 -34.04 -3.89 -6.17
N ASN A 81 -33.59 -4.43 -7.30
CA ASN A 81 -34.40 -5.31 -8.14
C ASN A 81 -34.78 -6.61 -7.41
N ILE A 82 -33.89 -7.18 -6.60
CA ILE A 82 -34.16 -8.37 -5.80
C ILE A 82 -35.19 -8.08 -4.70
N ARG A 83 -35.09 -6.93 -4.02
CA ARG A 83 -36.05 -6.50 -2.99
C ARG A 83 -37.48 -6.36 -3.54
N GLN A 84 -37.63 -5.94 -4.79
CA GLN A 84 -38.93 -5.75 -5.43
C GLN A 84 -39.51 -7.03 -6.05
N ARG A 85 -38.70 -8.07 -6.25
CA ARG A 85 -39.13 -9.32 -6.88
C ARG A 85 -40.09 -10.08 -5.95
N PRO A 86 -41.31 -10.45 -6.40
CA PRO A 86 -42.22 -11.24 -5.59
C PRO A 86 -41.66 -12.67 -5.43
N ILE A 87 -41.65 -13.16 -4.18
CA ILE A 87 -41.22 -14.52 -3.85
C ILE A 87 -42.45 -15.31 -3.37
N PRO A 88 -42.70 -16.51 -3.94
CA PRO A 88 -43.83 -17.34 -3.53
C PRO A 88 -43.53 -18.07 -2.21
N TRP A 89 -43.45 -17.30 -1.12
CA TRP A 89 -43.06 -17.80 0.21
C TRP A 89 -43.94 -18.95 0.71
N ASP A 90 -45.26 -18.85 0.55
CA ASP A 90 -46.17 -19.91 0.97
C ASP A 90 -45.94 -21.20 0.16
N GLY A 91 -45.48 -21.07 -1.09
CA GLY A 91 -45.05 -22.21 -1.91
C GLY A 91 -43.78 -22.86 -1.37
N ALA A 92 -42.80 -22.05 -0.97
CA ALA A 92 -41.55 -22.54 -0.37
C ALA A 92 -41.78 -23.26 0.97
N VAL A 93 -42.70 -22.76 1.79
CA VAL A 93 -43.11 -23.39 3.06
C VAL A 93 -43.82 -24.72 2.79
N ARG A 94 -44.80 -24.74 1.88
CA ARG A 94 -45.51 -25.98 1.51
C ARG A 94 -44.59 -27.05 0.90
N ALA A 95 -43.55 -26.63 0.19
CA ALA A 95 -42.56 -27.52 -0.39
C ALA A 95 -41.54 -28.05 0.64
N GLY A 96 -41.58 -27.60 1.89
CA GLY A 96 -40.62 -27.97 2.94
C GLY A 96 -39.24 -27.34 2.79
N THR A 97 -39.08 -26.39 1.86
CA THR A 97 -37.81 -25.68 1.59
C THR A 97 -37.58 -24.50 2.52
N LEU A 98 -38.59 -24.11 3.29
CA LEU A 98 -38.53 -23.07 4.31
C LEU A 98 -39.43 -23.48 5.46
N THR A 99 -38.95 -23.38 6.71
CA THR A 99 -39.82 -23.67 7.87
C THR A 99 -40.77 -22.49 8.13
N GLU A 100 -41.91 -22.76 8.77
CA GLU A 100 -42.85 -21.69 9.18
C GLU A 100 -42.17 -20.67 10.11
N GLU A 101 -41.29 -21.13 11.00
CA GLU A 101 -40.51 -20.27 11.89
C GLU A 101 -39.55 -19.35 11.11
N GLN A 102 -38.82 -19.90 10.12
CA GLN A 102 -37.92 -19.12 9.27
C GLN A 102 -38.69 -18.08 8.46
N TYR A 103 -39.83 -18.46 7.87
CA TYR A 103 -40.68 -17.53 7.12
C TYR A 103 -41.26 -16.43 8.01
N ALA A 104 -41.72 -16.76 9.21
CA ALA A 104 -42.25 -15.77 10.15
C ALA A 104 -41.21 -14.69 10.49
N LYS A 105 -39.95 -15.07 10.68
CA LYS A 105 -38.83 -14.15 10.91
C LYS A 105 -38.56 -13.25 9.70
N ILE A 106 -38.42 -13.85 8.51
CA ILE A 106 -38.20 -13.10 7.26
C ILE A 106 -39.32 -12.07 7.06
N ARG A 107 -40.57 -12.49 7.25
CA ARG A 107 -41.74 -11.63 7.08
C ARG A 107 -41.81 -10.50 8.11
N ALA A 108 -41.32 -10.71 9.32
CA ALA A 108 -41.30 -9.69 10.36
C ALA A 108 -40.42 -8.50 9.95
N VAL A 109 -39.19 -8.77 9.51
CA VAL A 109 -38.24 -7.72 9.06
C VAL A 109 -38.60 -7.14 7.69
N ASP A 110 -39.18 -7.94 6.78
CA ASP A 110 -39.60 -7.45 5.45
C ASP A 110 -40.73 -6.41 5.53
N LYS A 111 -41.64 -6.55 6.50
CA LYS A 111 -42.69 -5.55 6.76
C LYS A 111 -42.13 -4.22 7.29
N ALA A 112 -40.95 -4.24 7.91
CA ALA A 112 -40.31 -3.04 8.43
C ALA A 112 -39.64 -2.27 7.30
N LYS A 113 -40.24 -1.12 6.92
CA LYS A 113 -39.75 -0.26 5.84
C LYS A 113 -38.56 0.62 6.25
N LYS A 114 -38.39 0.84 7.56
CA LYS A 114 -37.33 1.70 8.11
C LYS A 114 -36.23 0.87 8.76
N PRO A 115 -34.93 1.22 8.59
CA PRO A 115 -33.83 0.51 9.24
C PRO A 115 -33.98 0.40 10.76
N GLU A 116 -34.51 1.44 11.42
CA GLU A 116 -34.69 1.47 12.88
C GLU A 116 -35.72 0.42 13.33
N GLN A 117 -36.79 0.22 12.56
CA GLN A 117 -37.80 -0.81 12.84
C GLN A 117 -37.23 -2.21 12.65
N ARG A 118 -36.41 -2.42 11.59
CA ARG A 118 -35.71 -3.69 11.38
C ARG A 118 -34.79 -3.99 12.57
N ARG A 119 -34.08 -2.97 13.04
CA ARG A 119 -33.21 -3.07 14.22
C ARG A 119 -33.98 -3.48 15.48
N GLU A 120 -35.08 -2.82 15.81
CA GLU A 120 -35.92 -3.17 16.97
C GLU A 120 -36.42 -4.62 16.93
N ILE A 121 -36.83 -5.08 15.74
CA ILE A 121 -37.28 -6.47 15.53
C ILE A 121 -36.14 -7.46 15.77
N VAL A 122 -34.93 -7.16 15.29
CA VAL A 122 -33.75 -8.02 15.50
C VAL A 122 -33.32 -8.00 16.97
N GLU A 123 -33.33 -6.84 17.63
CA GLU A 123 -33.01 -6.72 19.07
C GLU A 123 -33.97 -7.53 19.94
N GLY A 124 -35.24 -7.65 19.53
CA GLY A 124 -36.25 -8.46 20.23
C GLY A 124 -36.01 -9.97 20.17
N ASP A 125 -35.24 -10.49 19.21
CA ASP A 125 -34.96 -11.93 19.06
C ASP A 125 -33.63 -12.19 18.32
N VAL A 126 -32.53 -11.76 18.92
CA VAL A 126 -31.18 -11.87 18.33
C VAL A 126 -30.82 -13.33 18.04
N ASP A 127 -31.11 -14.23 18.97
CA ASP A 127 -30.84 -15.66 18.83
C ASP A 127 -31.58 -16.27 17.65
N GLY A 128 -32.84 -15.88 17.46
CA GLY A 128 -33.64 -16.36 16.35
C GLY A 128 -33.12 -15.90 14.99
N TYR A 129 -32.64 -14.66 14.87
CA TYR A 129 -32.00 -14.17 13.63
C TYR A 129 -30.61 -14.75 13.43
N ARG A 130 -29.85 -15.02 14.50
CA ARG A 130 -28.62 -15.79 14.41
C ARG A 130 -28.88 -17.18 13.81
N LEU A 131 -29.80 -17.94 14.40
CA LEU A 131 -30.15 -19.28 13.94
C LEU A 131 -30.74 -19.28 12.52
N LEU A 132 -31.45 -18.21 12.13
CA LEU A 132 -31.94 -18.06 10.76
C LEU A 132 -30.80 -18.15 9.74
N PHE A 133 -29.67 -17.46 9.96
CA PHE A 133 -28.59 -17.37 8.98
C PHE A 133 -27.50 -18.44 9.12
N VAL A 134 -27.09 -18.77 10.35
CA VAL A 134 -25.97 -19.72 10.60
C VAL A 134 -26.42 -21.07 11.13
N GLY A 135 -27.70 -21.23 11.48
CA GLY A 135 -28.21 -22.46 12.06
C GLY A 135 -27.66 -22.75 13.46
N GLY A 136 -28.03 -23.90 14.01
CA GLY A 136 -27.59 -24.41 15.31
C GLY A 136 -27.84 -25.91 15.46
N SER A 137 -27.59 -26.47 16.64
CA SER A 137 -27.77 -27.90 16.91
C SER A 137 -29.22 -28.34 16.66
N GLY A 138 -29.45 -29.06 15.56
CA GLY A 138 -30.76 -29.56 15.15
C GLY A 138 -31.69 -28.52 14.52
N LYS A 139 -31.21 -27.28 14.30
CA LYS A 139 -31.96 -26.22 13.60
C LYS A 139 -31.18 -25.77 12.36
N PRO A 140 -31.58 -26.19 11.15
CA PRO A 140 -30.87 -25.84 9.93
C PRO A 140 -31.00 -24.34 9.64
N SER A 141 -29.96 -23.77 9.03
CA SER A 141 -30.01 -22.39 8.54
C SER A 141 -31.00 -22.26 7.37
N VAL A 142 -31.41 -21.03 7.06
CA VAL A 142 -32.26 -20.78 5.89
C VAL A 142 -31.56 -21.15 4.58
N LEU A 143 -30.23 -21.00 4.50
CA LEU A 143 -29.46 -21.39 3.31
C LEU A 143 -29.35 -22.91 3.18
N GLU A 144 -29.38 -23.65 4.28
CA GLU A 144 -29.43 -25.10 4.27
C GLU A 144 -30.81 -25.63 3.82
N THR A 145 -31.90 -25.04 4.33
CA THR A 145 -33.27 -25.49 3.99
C THR A 145 -33.69 -25.11 2.57
N THR A 146 -33.31 -23.92 2.10
CA THR A 146 -33.70 -23.40 0.77
C THR A 146 -32.99 -24.10 -0.39
N GLY A 147 -31.99 -24.94 -0.13
CA GLY A 147 -31.36 -25.81 -1.13
C GLY A 147 -30.76 -25.03 -2.31
N LYS A 148 -31.23 -25.31 -3.54
CA LYS A 148 -30.75 -24.68 -4.79
C LYS A 148 -31.70 -23.63 -5.36
N HIS A 149 -32.66 -23.13 -4.57
CA HIS A 149 -33.64 -22.13 -5.05
C HIS A 149 -33.02 -20.73 -5.19
N ALA A 150 -32.43 -20.45 -6.35
CA ALA A 150 -31.66 -19.24 -6.63
C ALA A 150 -32.33 -17.92 -6.20
N ASN A 151 -33.62 -17.72 -6.50
CA ASN A 151 -34.35 -16.50 -6.14
C ASN A 151 -34.46 -16.30 -4.62
N VAL A 152 -34.64 -17.40 -3.87
CA VAL A 152 -34.74 -17.33 -2.41
C VAL A 152 -33.37 -17.04 -1.83
N ILE A 153 -32.31 -17.72 -2.30
CA ILE A 153 -30.93 -17.49 -1.88
C ILE A 153 -30.53 -16.03 -2.11
N GLN A 154 -30.77 -15.48 -3.32
CA GLN A 154 -30.50 -14.08 -3.64
C GLN A 154 -31.17 -13.14 -2.64
N TYR A 155 -32.45 -13.34 -2.34
CA TYR A 155 -33.17 -12.50 -1.39
C TYR A 155 -32.66 -12.64 0.03
N ILE A 156 -32.33 -13.86 0.48
CA ILE A 156 -31.76 -14.09 1.81
C ILE A 156 -30.40 -13.39 1.96
N LEU A 157 -29.55 -13.41 0.94
CA LEU A 157 -28.25 -12.72 0.96
C LEU A 157 -28.44 -11.19 1.03
N VAL A 158 -29.38 -10.64 0.26
CA VAL A 158 -29.74 -9.21 0.34
C VAL A 158 -30.32 -8.87 1.71
N LEU A 159 -31.19 -9.72 2.26
CA LEU A 159 -31.76 -9.54 3.58
C LEU A 159 -30.67 -9.57 4.66
N LEU A 160 -29.69 -10.47 4.57
CA LEU A 160 -28.57 -10.51 5.50
C LEU A 160 -27.78 -9.19 5.46
N ALA A 161 -27.41 -8.70 4.28
CA ALA A 161 -26.71 -7.43 4.14
C ALA A 161 -27.53 -6.26 4.74
N ASP A 162 -28.83 -6.17 4.39
CA ASP A 162 -29.74 -5.16 4.92
C ASP A 162 -29.85 -5.20 6.46
N LEU A 163 -29.87 -6.39 7.05
CA LEU A 163 -29.94 -6.54 8.51
C LEU A 163 -28.62 -6.25 9.19
N LEU A 164 -27.49 -6.57 8.57
CA LEU A 164 -26.17 -6.19 9.09
C LEU A 164 -25.98 -4.67 9.10
N ASP A 165 -26.48 -3.98 8.08
CA ASP A 165 -26.46 -2.52 8.02
C ASP A 165 -27.41 -1.88 9.05
N ALA A 166 -28.63 -2.41 9.17
CA ALA A 166 -29.63 -1.88 10.12
C ALA A 166 -29.30 -2.22 11.58
N ALA A 167 -28.73 -3.40 11.84
CA ALA A 167 -28.42 -3.93 13.16
C ALA A 167 -26.98 -4.48 13.23
N PRO A 168 -25.95 -3.62 13.27
CA PRO A 168 -24.54 -4.04 13.23
C PRO A 168 -24.11 -5.01 14.34
N PHE A 169 -24.82 -5.04 15.48
CA PHE A 169 -24.55 -6.00 16.55
C PHE A 169 -24.82 -7.45 16.13
N LEU A 170 -25.70 -7.67 15.14
CA LEU A 170 -26.00 -9.00 14.61
C LEU A 170 -24.74 -9.66 14.03
N ALA A 171 -23.83 -8.86 13.44
CA ALA A 171 -22.58 -9.36 12.90
C ALA A 171 -21.80 -10.17 13.95
N ARG A 172 -21.67 -9.62 15.18
CA ARG A 172 -20.98 -10.31 16.28
C ARG A 172 -21.76 -11.50 16.83
N ALA A 173 -23.08 -11.41 16.88
CA ALA A 173 -23.93 -12.51 17.35
C ALA A 173 -23.83 -13.76 16.45
N LEU A 174 -23.61 -13.57 15.15
CA LEU A 174 -23.44 -14.69 14.21
C LEU A 174 -22.22 -15.56 14.51
N PHE A 175 -21.17 -15.01 15.13
CA PHE A 175 -19.96 -15.74 15.55
C PHE A 175 -20.12 -16.54 16.84
N GLU A 176 -21.29 -16.52 17.49
CA GLU A 176 -21.56 -17.51 18.53
C GLU A 176 -21.66 -18.94 17.95
N ASN A 177 -21.93 -19.06 16.64
CA ASN A 177 -21.76 -20.31 15.92
C ASN A 177 -20.26 -20.50 15.59
N PRO A 178 -19.67 -21.68 15.87
CA PRO A 178 -18.25 -21.93 15.60
C PRO A 178 -17.88 -21.95 14.10
N ASP A 179 -18.86 -22.13 13.21
CA ASP A 179 -18.66 -22.20 11.75
C ASP A 179 -19.68 -21.31 11.01
N PRO A 180 -19.60 -19.98 11.16
CA PRO A 180 -20.60 -19.05 10.62
C PRO A 180 -20.56 -18.96 9.09
N TYR A 181 -19.50 -19.48 8.45
CA TYR A 181 -19.28 -19.38 7.01
C TYR A 181 -19.70 -20.61 6.21
N ARG A 182 -19.93 -21.75 6.88
CA ARG A 182 -20.20 -23.07 6.30
C ARG A 182 -21.13 -23.06 5.09
N HIS A 183 -22.26 -22.39 5.22
CA HIS A 183 -23.33 -22.39 4.22
C HIS A 183 -23.16 -21.29 3.15
N PHE A 184 -22.27 -20.33 3.38
CA PHE A 184 -22.01 -19.23 2.46
C PHE A 184 -20.85 -19.53 1.52
N LEU A 185 -19.74 -20.10 2.01
CA LEU A 185 -18.54 -20.35 1.18
C LEU A 185 -18.81 -21.19 -0.09
N PRO A 186 -19.65 -22.23 -0.07
CA PRO A 186 -19.98 -22.97 -1.28
C PRO A 186 -20.67 -22.12 -2.36
N LEU A 187 -21.35 -21.03 -1.98
CA LEU A 187 -22.06 -20.14 -2.91
C LEU A 187 -21.10 -19.24 -3.73
N LEU A 188 -19.84 -19.12 -3.32
CA LEU A 188 -18.82 -18.34 -4.05
C LEU A 188 -18.28 -19.07 -5.30
N HIS A 189 -18.52 -20.37 -5.44
CA HIS A 189 -17.92 -21.21 -6.47
C HIS A 189 -18.80 -21.40 -7.73
N SER A 190 -19.76 -20.52 -7.98
CA SER A 190 -20.63 -20.62 -9.17
C SER A 190 -19.88 -20.22 -10.44
N ASN A 191 -19.90 -21.08 -11.46
CA ASN A 191 -19.17 -20.91 -12.72
C ASN A 191 -19.92 -20.07 -13.78
N ALA A 192 -21.07 -19.49 -13.43
CA ALA A 192 -21.83 -18.65 -14.34
C ALA A 192 -21.45 -17.18 -14.11
N THR A 193 -20.86 -16.55 -15.13
CA THR A 193 -20.39 -15.14 -15.10
C THR A 193 -21.50 -14.12 -14.83
N GLU A 194 -22.77 -14.51 -15.00
CA GLU A 194 -23.95 -13.67 -14.75
C GLU A 194 -24.73 -14.06 -13.49
N ASP A 195 -24.26 -15.06 -12.73
CA ASP A 195 -24.94 -15.45 -11.49
C ASP A 195 -24.70 -14.39 -10.40
N PRO A 196 -25.76 -13.71 -9.90
CA PRO A 196 -25.60 -12.72 -8.85
C PRO A 196 -25.29 -13.36 -7.49
N ILE A 197 -25.45 -14.68 -7.31
CA ILE A 197 -25.30 -15.35 -6.01
C ILE A 197 -23.87 -15.20 -5.45
N PRO A 198 -22.79 -15.51 -6.18
CA PRO A 198 -21.43 -15.28 -5.69
C PRO A 198 -21.16 -13.83 -5.28
N LEU A 199 -21.64 -12.86 -6.06
CA LEU A 199 -21.46 -11.43 -5.78
C LEU A 199 -22.21 -10.99 -4.53
N LEU A 200 -23.47 -11.42 -4.37
CA LEU A 200 -24.25 -11.12 -3.17
C LEU A 200 -23.69 -11.84 -1.94
N THR A 201 -23.13 -13.03 -2.12
CA THR A 201 -22.47 -13.80 -1.06
C THR A 201 -21.21 -13.09 -0.61
N SER A 202 -20.34 -12.66 -1.55
CA SER A 202 -19.14 -11.92 -1.20
C SER A 202 -19.49 -10.62 -0.48
N HIS A 203 -20.48 -9.88 -0.97
CA HIS A 203 -20.91 -8.65 -0.33
C HIS A 203 -21.40 -8.87 1.11
N ALA A 204 -22.31 -9.84 1.32
CA ALA A 204 -22.84 -10.13 2.64
C ALA A 204 -21.76 -10.62 3.61
N LEU A 205 -20.83 -11.47 3.14
CA LEU A 205 -19.71 -11.97 3.94
C LEU A 205 -18.70 -10.87 4.25
N THR A 206 -18.43 -9.96 3.32
CA THR A 206 -17.59 -8.79 3.53
C THR A 206 -18.16 -7.88 4.62
N ASN A 207 -19.48 -7.59 4.58
CA ASN A 207 -20.14 -6.82 5.63
C ASN A 207 -20.07 -7.56 6.98
N LEU A 208 -20.32 -8.87 7.00
CA LEU A 208 -20.23 -9.68 8.21
C LEU A 208 -18.83 -9.61 8.84
N MET A 209 -17.79 -9.87 8.05
CA MET A 209 -16.39 -9.84 8.48
C MET A 209 -15.97 -8.44 8.95
N GLY A 210 -16.25 -7.41 8.13
CA GLY A 210 -15.85 -6.04 8.41
C GLY A 210 -16.52 -5.43 9.64
N LEU A 211 -17.81 -5.73 9.87
CA LEU A 211 -18.55 -5.25 11.03
C LEU A 211 -18.18 -6.00 12.32
N ALA A 212 -18.02 -7.32 12.23
CA ALA A 212 -17.62 -8.11 13.39
C ALA A 212 -16.17 -7.83 13.80
N ARG A 213 -15.29 -7.53 12.82
CA ARG A 213 -13.83 -7.48 12.96
C ARG A 213 -13.29 -8.73 13.63
N ASP A 214 -13.81 -9.87 13.22
CA ASP A 214 -13.46 -11.17 13.79
C ASP A 214 -12.10 -11.66 13.27
N GLU A 215 -11.28 -12.17 14.18
CA GLU A 215 -9.97 -12.78 13.89
C GLU A 215 -9.95 -14.25 14.35
N SER A 216 -11.12 -14.92 14.35
CA SER A 216 -11.22 -16.34 14.68
C SER A 216 -10.62 -17.23 13.58
N GLN A 217 -10.36 -18.49 13.95
CA GLN A 217 -9.87 -19.49 13.00
C GLN A 217 -10.83 -19.69 11.82
N ALA A 218 -12.15 -19.58 12.04
CA ALA A 218 -13.14 -19.68 10.96
C ALA A 218 -12.95 -18.56 9.94
N THR A 219 -12.74 -17.31 10.40
CA THR A 219 -12.47 -16.16 9.52
C THR A 219 -11.15 -16.32 8.80
N HIS A 220 -10.10 -16.80 9.47
CA HIS A 220 -8.80 -17.05 8.83
C HIS A 220 -8.88 -18.09 7.72
N GLN A 221 -9.76 -19.09 7.82
CA GLN A 221 -9.99 -20.09 6.78
C GLN A 221 -10.88 -19.58 5.65
N ALA A 222 -11.84 -18.71 5.96
CA ALA A 222 -12.77 -18.14 4.98
C ALA A 222 -12.14 -17.03 4.11
N LEU A 223 -11.26 -16.20 4.68
CA LEU A 223 -10.63 -15.06 3.99
C LEU A 223 -9.95 -15.44 2.67
N PRO A 224 -9.10 -16.48 2.60
CA PRO A 224 -8.50 -16.93 1.33
C PRO A 224 -9.51 -17.15 0.20
N VAL A 225 -10.64 -17.82 0.50
CA VAL A 225 -11.68 -18.12 -0.49
C VAL A 225 -12.37 -16.84 -0.98
N MET A 226 -12.64 -15.92 -0.05
CA MET A 226 -13.18 -14.60 -0.35
C MET A 226 -12.25 -13.80 -1.28
N LEU A 227 -10.96 -13.76 -0.94
CA LEU A 227 -9.97 -13.00 -1.70
C LEU A 227 -9.78 -13.56 -3.11
N THR A 228 -9.77 -14.88 -3.29
CA THR A 228 -9.72 -15.51 -4.61
C THR A 228 -10.92 -15.12 -5.47
N TYR A 229 -12.15 -15.18 -4.92
CA TYR A 229 -13.34 -14.74 -5.66
C TYR A 229 -13.26 -13.25 -6.03
N LEU A 230 -12.93 -12.38 -5.09
CA LEU A 230 -12.77 -10.95 -5.34
C LEU A 230 -11.67 -10.65 -6.37
N SER A 231 -10.61 -11.47 -6.42
CA SER A 231 -9.55 -11.31 -7.43
C SER A 231 -10.07 -11.52 -8.84
N SER A 232 -11.06 -12.41 -9.02
CA SER A 232 -11.71 -12.63 -10.31
C SER A 232 -12.48 -11.39 -10.76
N LEU A 233 -13.12 -10.68 -9.83
CA LEU A 233 -13.81 -9.42 -10.10
C LEU A 233 -12.82 -8.27 -10.37
N ALA A 234 -11.72 -8.19 -9.60
CA ALA A 234 -10.67 -7.19 -9.81
C ALA A 234 -9.93 -7.37 -11.16
N LYS A 235 -9.89 -8.59 -11.70
CA LYS A 235 -9.33 -8.92 -13.03
C LYS A 235 -10.35 -8.76 -14.18
N SER A 236 -11.62 -8.48 -13.86
CA SER A 236 -12.66 -8.30 -14.87
C SER A 236 -12.37 -7.12 -15.79
N ALA A 237 -12.90 -7.14 -17.02
CA ALA A 237 -12.87 -5.98 -17.92
C ALA A 237 -13.91 -4.90 -17.53
N ASP A 238 -14.88 -5.25 -16.67
CA ASP A 238 -15.92 -4.34 -16.21
C ASP A 238 -15.41 -3.50 -15.02
N ALA A 239 -15.29 -2.19 -15.23
CA ALA A 239 -14.82 -1.24 -14.22
C ALA A 239 -15.73 -1.18 -12.98
N GLY A 240 -17.03 -1.46 -13.12
CA GLY A 240 -17.97 -1.55 -12.00
C GLY A 240 -17.74 -2.79 -11.14
N LEU A 241 -17.44 -3.93 -11.75
CA LEU A 241 -17.04 -5.14 -11.01
C LEU A 241 -15.68 -4.97 -10.32
N GLN A 242 -14.72 -4.34 -11.01
CA GLN A 242 -13.44 -3.96 -10.40
C GLN A 242 -13.67 -3.06 -9.18
N ASP A 243 -14.52 -2.04 -9.31
CA ASP A 243 -14.79 -1.11 -8.21
C ASP A 243 -15.43 -1.83 -7.00
N ILE A 244 -16.39 -2.73 -7.24
CA ILE A 244 -16.97 -3.57 -6.17
C ILE A 244 -15.88 -4.37 -5.46
N ALA A 245 -15.01 -5.05 -6.22
CA ALA A 245 -13.94 -5.88 -5.66
C ALA A 245 -13.01 -5.07 -4.75
N VAL A 246 -12.61 -3.88 -5.20
CA VAL A 246 -11.68 -3.01 -4.47
C VAL A 246 -12.32 -2.40 -3.23
N GLN A 247 -13.59 -2.02 -3.29
CA GLN A 247 -14.33 -1.58 -2.10
C GLN A 247 -14.46 -2.71 -1.07
N GLU A 248 -14.75 -3.94 -1.52
CA GLU A 248 -14.84 -5.11 -0.63
C GLU A 248 -13.48 -5.48 -0.04
N TYR A 249 -12.39 -5.39 -0.81
CA TYR A 249 -11.04 -5.49 -0.26
C TYR A 249 -10.80 -4.48 0.86
N SER A 250 -11.09 -3.20 0.64
CA SER A 250 -10.91 -2.17 1.66
C SER A 250 -11.67 -2.48 2.95
N ALA A 251 -12.89 -3.01 2.85
CA ALA A 251 -13.68 -3.42 4.00
C ALA A 251 -13.08 -4.63 4.75
N LEU A 252 -12.43 -5.56 4.05
CA LEU A 252 -11.77 -6.73 4.63
C LEU A 252 -10.41 -6.42 5.29
N LEU A 253 -9.75 -5.31 4.95
CA LEU A 253 -8.47 -4.89 5.53
C LEU A 253 -8.58 -4.23 6.92
N PHE A 254 -9.54 -4.67 7.73
CA PHE A 254 -9.85 -4.10 9.05
C PHE A 254 -8.80 -4.38 10.13
N GLY A 255 -7.97 -5.41 9.97
CA GLY A 255 -7.03 -5.91 10.99
C GLY A 255 -5.66 -6.26 10.43
N ARG A 256 -4.68 -6.50 11.31
CA ARG A 256 -3.33 -6.91 10.89
C ARG A 256 -3.36 -8.29 10.24
N VAL A 257 -4.13 -9.23 10.80
CA VAL A 257 -4.19 -10.59 10.27
C VAL A 257 -4.83 -10.65 8.89
N SER A 258 -5.86 -9.84 8.64
CA SER A 258 -6.47 -9.78 7.30
C SER A 258 -5.55 -9.13 6.27
N ARG A 259 -4.76 -8.10 6.65
CA ARG A 259 -3.71 -7.54 5.78
C ARG A 259 -2.60 -8.54 5.46
N ASP A 260 -2.13 -9.30 6.45
CA ASP A 260 -1.13 -10.36 6.25
C ASP A 260 -1.64 -11.46 5.28
N GLN A 261 -2.89 -11.91 5.45
CA GLN A 261 -3.50 -12.86 4.51
C GLN A 261 -3.66 -12.28 3.10
N PHE A 262 -4.06 -11.02 3.01
CA PHE A 262 -4.15 -10.30 1.72
C PHE A 262 -2.79 -10.26 1.01
N TRP A 263 -1.71 -9.99 1.75
CA TRP A 263 -0.34 -9.95 1.22
C TRP A 263 0.19 -11.35 0.84
N LYS A 264 -0.14 -12.39 1.62
CA LYS A 264 0.21 -13.78 1.27
C LYS A 264 -0.33 -14.22 -0.08
N GLN A 265 -1.44 -13.62 -0.53
CA GLN A 265 -2.05 -13.83 -1.85
C GLN A 265 -1.78 -12.69 -2.84
N ARG A 266 -0.72 -11.89 -2.65
CA ARG A 266 -0.45 -10.67 -3.45
C ARG A 266 -0.41 -10.87 -4.97
N SER A 267 -0.05 -12.05 -5.46
CA SER A 267 -0.11 -12.36 -6.91
C SER A 267 -1.54 -12.36 -7.46
N GLU A 268 -2.54 -12.67 -6.63
CA GLU A 268 -3.96 -12.58 -6.97
C GLU A 268 -4.56 -11.25 -6.55
N THR A 269 -4.16 -10.68 -5.42
CA THR A 269 -4.80 -9.50 -4.82
C THR A 269 -4.13 -8.18 -5.24
N ILE A 270 -2.82 -8.02 -5.08
CA ILE A 270 -2.07 -6.79 -5.35
C ILE A 270 -1.80 -6.61 -6.84
N ALA A 271 -1.39 -7.68 -7.53
CA ALA A 271 -0.98 -7.57 -8.93
C ALA A 271 -2.06 -6.95 -9.84
N PRO A 272 -3.36 -7.32 -9.77
CA PRO A 272 -4.39 -6.66 -10.57
C PRO A 272 -4.57 -5.18 -10.21
N LEU A 273 -4.40 -4.81 -8.94
CA LEU A 273 -4.47 -3.41 -8.49
C LEU A 273 -3.35 -2.58 -9.09
N VAL A 274 -2.12 -3.13 -9.10
CA VAL A 274 -0.97 -2.49 -9.75
C VAL A 274 -1.19 -2.33 -11.25
N VAL A 275 -1.78 -3.30 -11.94
CA VAL A 275 -2.14 -3.18 -13.37
C VAL A 275 -3.13 -2.04 -13.61
N ILE A 276 -4.14 -1.88 -12.74
CA ILE A 276 -5.07 -0.74 -12.80
C ILE A 276 -4.32 0.58 -12.61
N LEU A 277 -3.39 0.65 -11.66
CA LEU A 277 -2.56 1.84 -11.42
C LEU A 277 -1.63 2.16 -12.59
N GLN A 278 -0.99 1.15 -13.20
CA GLN A 278 -0.16 1.30 -14.39
C GLN A 278 -0.99 1.81 -15.57
N THR A 279 -2.19 1.27 -15.75
CA THR A 279 -3.13 1.75 -16.77
C THR A 279 -3.50 3.21 -16.52
N ALA A 280 -3.83 3.59 -15.27
CA ALA A 280 -4.13 4.97 -14.87
C ALA A 280 -2.94 5.93 -15.09
N ALA A 281 -1.73 5.41 -14.99
CA ALA A 281 -0.47 6.09 -15.27
C ALA A 281 -0.14 6.21 -16.78
N GLY A 282 -0.94 5.58 -17.65
CA GLY A 282 -0.71 5.55 -19.10
C GLY A 282 0.39 4.57 -19.54
N ILE A 283 0.67 3.55 -18.72
CA ILE A 283 1.69 2.53 -18.97
C ILE A 283 0.97 1.29 -19.53
N GLY A 284 1.36 0.84 -20.72
CA GLY A 284 0.79 -0.37 -21.33
C GLY A 284 1.34 -1.66 -20.71
N ASN A 285 0.58 -2.75 -20.79
CA ASN A 285 0.97 -4.10 -20.31
C ASN A 285 2.09 -4.76 -21.15
N GLY A 286 3.25 -4.12 -21.28
CA GLY A 286 4.43 -4.65 -21.98
C GLY A 286 5.67 -4.63 -21.10
N GLY A 287 6.68 -5.43 -21.45
CA GLY A 287 7.93 -5.60 -20.68
C GLY A 287 8.75 -4.33 -20.40
N ASP A 288 8.37 -3.18 -20.99
CA ASP A 288 9.05 -1.89 -20.86
C ASP A 288 8.42 -0.96 -19.78
N SER A 289 7.54 -1.47 -18.91
CA SER A 289 6.83 -0.67 -17.89
C SER A 289 7.77 0.15 -17.00
N SER A 290 8.89 -0.43 -16.55
CA SER A 290 9.88 0.27 -15.74
C SER A 290 10.56 1.40 -16.52
N ALA A 291 11.01 1.13 -17.76
CA ALA A 291 11.62 2.14 -18.63
C ALA A 291 10.66 3.31 -18.93
N SER A 292 9.36 3.03 -19.08
CA SER A 292 8.34 4.06 -19.30
C SER A 292 8.15 4.98 -18.09
N LEU A 293 8.18 4.44 -16.87
CA LEU A 293 8.12 5.17 -15.61
C LEU A 293 9.32 6.10 -15.43
N TRP A 294 10.51 5.60 -15.75
CA TRP A 294 11.76 6.37 -15.65
C TRP A 294 11.91 7.45 -16.70
N SER A 295 11.39 7.24 -17.91
CA SER A 295 11.60 8.17 -19.02
C SER A 295 11.04 9.56 -18.75
N GLY A 296 10.05 9.70 -17.84
CA GLY A 296 9.34 10.96 -17.59
C GLY A 296 8.68 11.59 -18.83
N ASN A 297 8.84 10.96 -19.99
CA ASN A 297 8.52 11.40 -21.33
C ASN A 297 7.35 10.62 -21.92
N ALA A 298 6.66 9.80 -21.11
CA ALA A 298 5.32 9.33 -21.44
C ALA A 298 4.50 10.58 -21.75
N ALA A 299 4.29 10.83 -23.05
CA ALA A 299 3.73 12.06 -23.54
C ALA A 299 2.46 12.34 -22.76
N VAL A 300 2.39 13.53 -22.16
CA VAL A 300 1.16 14.13 -21.66
C VAL A 300 0.28 14.37 -22.89
N ARG A 301 -0.27 13.30 -23.48
CA ARG A 301 -1.43 13.43 -24.34
C ARG A 301 -2.56 13.72 -23.35
N GLY A 302 -2.84 15.00 -23.19
CA GLY A 302 -4.01 15.49 -22.50
C GLY A 302 -5.25 14.92 -23.19
N THR A 303 -5.67 13.75 -22.76
CA THR A 303 -6.94 13.13 -23.09
C THR A 303 -7.52 12.54 -21.82
N GLY A 304 -7.83 13.43 -20.88
CA GLY A 304 -8.67 13.13 -19.72
C GLY A 304 -9.79 14.15 -19.70
N PHE A 305 -10.90 13.81 -20.36
CA PHE A 305 -12.19 14.44 -20.13
C PHE A 305 -12.53 14.37 -18.63
N GLU A 306 -13.27 15.33 -18.10
CA GLU A 306 -13.65 15.41 -16.68
C GLU A 306 -14.04 14.03 -16.12
N GLY A 307 -13.21 13.46 -15.24
CA GLY A 307 -13.51 12.22 -14.52
C GLY A 307 -12.61 10.99 -14.77
N SER A 308 -11.71 11.02 -15.76
CA SER A 308 -10.75 9.92 -16.02
C SER A 308 -9.31 10.40 -16.02
N LEU A 309 -8.40 9.59 -15.46
CA LEU A 309 -6.96 9.75 -15.68
C LEU A 309 -6.54 9.02 -16.96
N GLY A 310 -5.25 9.14 -17.32
CA GLY A 310 -4.70 8.48 -18.51
C GLY A 310 -5.05 6.99 -18.57
N GLY A 311 -5.21 6.43 -19.76
CA GLY A 311 -5.51 5.00 -19.95
C GLY A 311 -6.95 4.56 -19.67
N GLY A 312 -7.89 5.48 -19.38
CA GLY A 312 -9.33 5.15 -19.30
C GLY A 312 -9.81 4.65 -17.93
N VAL A 313 -8.97 4.74 -16.89
CA VAL A 313 -9.35 4.39 -15.52
C VAL A 313 -10.12 5.55 -14.88
N GLY A 314 -11.35 5.27 -14.43
CA GLY A 314 -12.19 6.23 -13.73
C GLY A 314 -11.60 6.67 -12.39
N LEU A 315 -11.77 7.96 -12.04
CA LEU A 315 -11.20 8.54 -10.82
C LEU A 315 -11.68 7.88 -9.52
N GLN A 316 -12.90 7.34 -9.51
CA GLN A 316 -13.46 6.63 -8.35
C GLN A 316 -12.73 5.30 -8.11
N LEU A 317 -12.60 4.48 -9.15
CA LEU A 317 -11.84 3.24 -9.09
C LEU A 317 -10.39 3.49 -8.68
N LEU A 318 -9.72 4.49 -9.28
CA LEU A 318 -8.36 4.85 -8.87
C LEU A 318 -8.28 5.17 -7.38
N TYR A 319 -9.21 5.98 -6.87
CA TYR A 319 -9.23 6.35 -5.46
C TYR A 319 -9.37 5.11 -4.56
N HIS A 320 -10.26 4.18 -4.89
CA HIS A 320 -10.43 2.95 -4.12
C HIS A 320 -9.19 2.06 -4.19
N VAL A 321 -8.53 1.95 -5.34
CA VAL A 321 -7.30 1.17 -5.48
C VAL A 321 -6.18 1.77 -4.62
N LEU A 322 -6.01 3.09 -4.66
CA LEU A 322 -5.07 3.80 -3.81
C LEU A 322 -5.40 3.62 -2.33
N LEU A 323 -6.67 3.53 -1.96
CA LEU A 323 -7.12 3.32 -0.58
C LEU A 323 -6.70 1.94 -0.08
N VAL A 324 -6.88 0.89 -0.90
CA VAL A 324 -6.47 -0.48 -0.55
C VAL A 324 -4.95 -0.56 -0.36
N LEU A 325 -4.17 0.00 -1.28
CA LEU A 325 -2.71 0.00 -1.13
C LEU A 325 -2.23 0.87 0.04
N TRP A 326 -2.92 1.98 0.33
CA TRP A 326 -2.67 2.76 1.54
C TRP A 326 -2.93 1.94 2.82
N GLN A 327 -4.02 1.17 2.89
CA GLN A 327 -4.28 0.28 4.03
C GLN A 327 -3.21 -0.78 4.20
N ILE A 328 -2.74 -1.38 3.10
CA ILE A 328 -1.66 -2.37 3.11
C ILE A 328 -0.32 -1.76 3.52
N SER A 329 -0.05 -0.50 3.16
CA SER A 329 1.19 0.20 3.54
C SER A 329 1.41 0.37 5.05
N PHE A 330 0.41 0.10 5.90
CA PHE A 330 0.62 0.06 7.35
C PHE A 330 1.50 -1.12 7.79
N GLU A 331 1.65 -2.16 6.97
CA GLU A 331 2.62 -3.24 7.19
C GLU A 331 3.92 -3.00 6.38
N ALA A 332 4.24 -1.74 6.04
CA ALA A 332 5.37 -1.36 5.20
C ALA A 332 6.72 -1.98 5.61
N GLU A 333 6.96 -2.19 6.91
CA GLU A 333 8.19 -2.82 7.42
C GLU A 333 8.37 -4.25 6.90
N GLU A 334 7.28 -4.98 6.66
CA GLU A 334 7.34 -6.39 6.20
C GLU A 334 7.20 -6.52 4.68
N ILE A 335 6.54 -5.55 4.02
CA ILE A 335 6.15 -5.69 2.61
C ILE A 335 6.85 -4.71 1.67
N GLY A 336 7.51 -3.67 2.20
CA GLY A 336 7.90 -2.50 1.41
C GLY A 336 8.93 -2.79 0.33
N ASP A 337 9.95 -3.59 0.66
CA ASP A 337 11.00 -4.01 -0.27
C ASP A 337 10.42 -4.92 -1.36
N ASP A 338 9.71 -5.99 -0.99
CA ASP A 338 9.03 -6.89 -1.91
C ASP A 338 8.06 -6.16 -2.85
N LEU A 339 7.29 -5.19 -2.33
CA LEU A 339 6.36 -4.38 -3.13
C LEU A 339 7.09 -3.51 -4.16
N ASN A 340 8.28 -3.00 -3.82
CA ASN A 340 9.10 -2.26 -4.75
C ASN A 340 9.78 -3.16 -5.78
N ASP A 341 10.33 -4.29 -5.35
CA ASP A 341 11.07 -5.22 -6.22
C ASP A 341 10.14 -5.90 -7.24
N GLU A 342 8.90 -6.24 -6.84
CA GLU A 342 7.93 -6.88 -7.74
C GLU A 342 7.25 -5.88 -8.71
N TYR A 343 7.07 -4.61 -8.32
CA TYR A 343 6.16 -3.69 -9.02
C TYR A 343 6.68 -2.28 -9.29
N ASP A 344 7.93 -1.96 -8.93
CA ASP A 344 8.50 -0.60 -9.00
C ASP A 344 7.59 0.44 -8.32
N ILE A 345 7.02 0.09 -7.16
CA ILE A 345 5.93 0.86 -6.56
C ILE A 345 6.30 2.32 -6.28
N ILE A 346 7.55 2.60 -5.89
CA ILE A 346 8.01 3.96 -5.60
C ILE A 346 7.98 4.83 -6.86
N LEU A 347 8.38 4.29 -8.00
CA LEU A 347 8.33 5.00 -9.28
C LEU A 347 6.90 5.19 -9.74
N LEU A 348 6.09 4.13 -9.67
CA LEU A 348 4.69 4.17 -10.07
C LEU A 348 3.94 5.24 -9.28
N TYR A 349 4.10 5.27 -7.95
CA TYR A 349 3.49 6.27 -7.09
C TYR A 349 4.05 7.68 -7.34
N THR A 350 5.35 7.82 -7.60
CA THR A 350 5.96 9.11 -7.95
C THR A 350 5.39 9.66 -9.26
N HIS A 351 5.15 8.80 -10.25
CA HIS A 351 4.53 9.19 -11.51
C HIS A 351 3.04 9.50 -11.35
N LEU A 352 2.29 8.68 -10.61
CA LEU A 352 0.89 8.96 -10.27
C LEU A 352 0.73 10.27 -9.49
N LEU A 353 1.65 10.60 -8.58
CA LEU A 353 1.67 11.87 -7.86
C LEU A 353 1.77 13.06 -8.81
N ARG A 354 2.56 12.93 -9.89
CA ARG A 354 2.69 13.96 -10.92
C ARG A 354 1.38 14.18 -11.68
N LEU A 355 0.63 13.09 -11.93
CA LEU A 355 -0.65 13.10 -12.64
C LEU A 355 -1.86 13.42 -11.75
N SER A 356 -1.72 13.29 -10.43
CA SER A 356 -2.84 13.36 -9.49
C SER A 356 -3.57 14.72 -9.58
N PRO A 357 -4.87 14.71 -9.92
CA PRO A 357 -5.64 15.93 -10.18
C PRO A 357 -6.38 16.45 -8.95
N LYS A 358 -6.57 15.63 -7.90
CA LYS A 358 -7.39 15.95 -6.73
C LYS A 358 -6.63 15.74 -5.41
N GLU A 359 -6.92 16.57 -4.41
CA GLU A 359 -6.29 16.45 -3.08
C GLU A 359 -6.51 15.06 -2.46
N LYS A 360 -7.71 14.46 -2.60
CA LYS A 360 -8.00 13.14 -2.04
C LYS A 360 -7.09 12.02 -2.55
N THR A 361 -6.75 12.02 -3.84
CA THR A 361 -5.85 11.02 -4.44
C THR A 361 -4.40 11.33 -4.11
N THR A 362 -4.03 12.62 -4.14
CA THR A 362 -2.70 13.10 -3.72
C THR A 362 -2.40 12.70 -2.28
N ARG A 363 -3.37 12.84 -1.37
CA ARG A 363 -3.27 12.42 0.02
C ARG A 363 -2.90 10.95 0.12
N LEU A 364 -3.69 10.05 -0.49
CA LEU A 364 -3.41 8.61 -0.42
C LEU A 364 -2.04 8.25 -0.99
N ILE A 365 -1.63 8.87 -2.10
CA ILE A 365 -0.32 8.64 -2.70
C ILE A 365 0.81 9.08 -1.76
N LEU A 366 0.73 10.29 -1.19
CA LEU A 366 1.73 10.81 -0.25
C LEU A 366 1.78 9.98 1.04
N SER A 367 0.63 9.67 1.65
CA SER A 367 0.58 8.85 2.87
C SER A 367 1.19 7.46 2.64
N THR A 368 0.93 6.85 1.47
CA THR A 368 1.49 5.53 1.12
C THR A 368 2.99 5.61 0.93
N LEU A 369 3.49 6.60 0.17
CA LEU A 369 4.93 6.84 0.00
C LEU A 369 5.61 7.07 1.36
N TYR A 370 5.00 7.87 2.23
CA TYR A 370 5.53 8.12 3.57
C TYR A 370 5.65 6.83 4.39
N ASN A 371 4.58 6.02 4.45
CA ASN A 371 4.60 4.77 5.20
C ASN A 371 5.69 3.81 4.69
N LEU A 372 5.85 3.69 3.37
CA LEU A 372 6.87 2.82 2.76
C LEU A 372 8.30 3.34 3.04
N LEU A 373 8.55 4.63 2.82
CA LEU A 373 9.87 5.23 2.94
C LEU A 373 10.32 5.39 4.39
N GLU A 374 9.42 5.69 5.32
CA GLU A 374 9.74 5.84 6.76
C GLU A 374 10.22 4.51 7.36
N LYS A 375 9.66 3.37 6.91
CA LYS A 375 10.03 2.03 7.39
C LYS A 375 11.22 1.42 6.66
N ASN A 376 11.38 1.69 5.36
CA ASN A 376 12.39 1.05 4.53
C ASN A 376 13.40 2.06 3.99
N GLN A 377 13.98 2.85 4.90
CA GLN A 377 14.82 3.99 4.54
C GLN A 377 16.07 3.60 3.74
N LYS A 378 16.69 2.46 4.09
CA LYS A 378 17.96 2.04 3.48
C LYS A 378 17.82 1.63 2.02
N SER A 379 16.73 0.94 1.69
CA SER A 379 16.44 0.37 0.38
C SER A 379 15.64 1.34 -0.50
N LEU A 380 14.61 2.00 0.03
CA LEU A 380 13.65 2.73 -0.79
C LEU A 380 13.92 4.24 -0.95
N LEU A 381 14.63 4.90 -0.01
CA LEU A 381 15.00 6.31 -0.17
C LEU A 381 15.93 6.56 -1.37
N PRO A 382 16.96 5.73 -1.66
CA PRO A 382 17.75 5.87 -2.88
C PRO A 382 16.85 5.86 -4.14
N THR A 383 15.94 4.88 -4.23
CA THR A 383 14.98 4.74 -5.32
C THR A 383 14.09 5.97 -5.48
N ALA A 384 13.59 6.53 -4.36
CA ALA A 384 12.75 7.73 -4.37
C ALA A 384 13.51 8.99 -4.85
N VAL A 385 14.77 9.15 -4.45
CA VAL A 385 15.63 10.25 -4.92
C VAL A 385 15.89 10.13 -6.42
N LEU A 386 16.24 8.91 -6.88
CA LEU A 386 16.43 8.63 -8.30
C LEU A 386 15.17 8.93 -9.12
N ALA A 387 13.99 8.58 -8.60
CA ALA A 387 12.69 8.88 -9.21
C ALA A 387 12.33 10.39 -9.23
N ARG A 388 13.21 11.26 -8.71
CA ARG A 388 13.04 12.72 -8.59
C ARG A 388 11.86 13.12 -7.69
N LEU A 389 11.54 12.30 -6.68
CA LEU A 389 10.50 12.61 -5.72
C LEU A 389 10.76 13.94 -4.97
N PRO A 390 11.98 14.29 -4.50
CA PRO A 390 12.21 15.55 -3.78
C PRO A 390 11.77 16.79 -4.57
N GLY A 391 12.15 16.88 -5.84
CA GLY A 391 11.74 17.98 -6.72
C GLY A 391 10.24 18.00 -6.98
N LEU A 392 9.59 16.83 -7.05
CA LEU A 392 8.14 16.73 -7.20
C LEU A 392 7.40 17.20 -5.93
N LEU A 393 7.89 16.86 -4.74
CA LEU A 393 7.30 17.33 -3.48
C LEU A 393 7.39 18.85 -3.32
N ALA A 394 8.49 19.48 -3.80
CA ALA A 394 8.60 20.93 -3.86
C ALA A 394 7.51 21.54 -4.77
N ASN A 395 7.30 20.97 -5.96
CA ASN A 395 6.26 21.41 -6.90
C ASN A 395 4.83 21.18 -6.38
N ILE A 396 4.60 20.10 -5.63
CA ILE A 396 3.31 19.83 -4.96
C ILE A 396 3.10 20.87 -3.85
N GLY A 397 4.13 21.17 -3.05
CA GLY A 397 4.06 22.14 -1.97
C GLY A 397 3.86 23.60 -2.39
N SER A 398 4.14 23.95 -3.65
CA SER A 398 3.79 25.27 -4.18
C SER A 398 2.31 25.40 -4.58
N ARG A 399 1.55 24.29 -4.60
CA ARG A 399 0.10 24.31 -4.88
C ARG A 399 -0.65 24.75 -3.63
N HIS A 400 -1.81 25.38 -3.83
CA HIS A 400 -2.71 25.71 -2.73
C HIS A 400 -3.47 24.44 -2.28
N LEU A 401 -2.99 23.83 -1.20
CA LEU A 401 -3.53 22.60 -0.62
C LEU A 401 -4.22 22.92 0.71
N THR A 402 -5.37 22.30 0.99
CA THR A 402 -6.18 22.60 2.19
C THR A 402 -6.31 21.43 3.17
N ASP A 403 -6.13 20.19 2.73
CA ASP A 403 -6.17 19.03 3.62
C ASP A 403 -4.99 19.02 4.62
N PRO A 404 -5.24 19.05 5.94
CA PRO A 404 -4.19 19.13 6.96
C PRO A 404 -3.34 17.86 7.05
N ASP A 405 -3.91 16.68 6.84
CA ASP A 405 -3.15 15.43 6.91
C ASP A 405 -2.27 15.27 5.67
N LEU A 406 -2.74 15.74 4.51
CA LEU A 406 -1.92 15.82 3.28
C LEU A 406 -0.71 16.72 3.51
N LEU A 407 -0.91 17.90 4.10
CA LEU A 407 0.17 18.85 4.40
C LEU A 407 1.18 18.28 5.41
N GLU A 408 0.71 17.56 6.45
CA GLU A 408 1.57 16.87 7.41
C GLU A 408 2.44 15.80 6.71
N ASP A 409 1.84 14.96 5.85
CA ASP A 409 2.56 13.92 5.13
C ASP A 409 3.55 14.49 4.12
N LEU A 410 3.17 15.58 3.44
CA LEU A 410 4.03 16.28 2.50
C LEU A 410 5.29 16.82 3.20
N GLU A 411 5.13 17.47 4.35
CA GLU A 411 6.26 18.02 5.08
C GLU A 411 7.15 16.91 5.67
N SER A 412 6.54 15.87 6.24
CA SER A 412 7.27 14.72 6.78
C SER A 412 8.09 14.00 5.71
N LEU A 413 7.56 13.85 4.49
CA LEU A 413 8.29 13.28 3.35
C LEU A 413 9.46 14.15 2.90
N LYS A 414 9.27 15.47 2.86
CA LYS A 414 10.35 16.40 2.51
C LYS A 414 11.49 16.33 3.52
N GLU A 415 11.16 16.38 4.81
CA GLU A 415 12.16 16.28 5.89
C GLU A 415 12.96 14.97 5.79
N LEU A 416 12.27 13.84 5.59
CA LEU A 416 12.90 12.53 5.45
C LEU A 416 13.88 12.46 4.27
N LEU A 417 13.47 12.96 3.10
CA LEU A 417 14.29 12.95 1.89
C LEU A 417 15.45 13.98 1.95
N ASP A 418 15.22 15.14 2.57
CA ASP A 418 16.24 16.16 2.78
C ASP A 418 17.32 15.67 3.75
N GLU A 419 16.95 14.97 4.82
CA GLU A 419 17.91 14.36 5.75
C GLU A 419 18.77 13.30 5.05
N TYR A 420 18.15 12.43 4.25
CA TYR A 420 18.85 11.44 3.45
C TYR A 420 19.83 12.10 2.46
N THR A 421 19.38 13.12 1.72
CA THR A 421 20.20 13.80 0.71
C THR A 421 21.35 14.60 1.33
N LYS A 422 21.19 15.13 2.55
CA LYS A 422 22.26 15.83 3.28
C LYS A 422 23.35 14.89 3.80
N THR A 423 22.98 13.66 4.13
CA THR A 423 23.86 12.70 4.80
C THR A 423 24.57 11.75 3.84
N LYS A 424 24.08 11.60 2.62
CA LYS A 424 24.62 10.69 1.61
C LYS A 424 25.50 11.43 0.61
N THR A 425 26.68 10.87 0.36
CA THR A 425 27.52 11.32 -0.76
C THR A 425 27.09 10.63 -2.05
N THR A 426 27.41 11.21 -3.21
CA THR A 426 27.17 10.58 -4.52
C THR A 426 27.86 9.21 -4.66
N PHE A 427 28.89 8.94 -3.84
CA PHE A 427 29.52 7.63 -3.73
C PHE A 427 28.62 6.61 -3.02
N ASP A 428 28.00 6.99 -1.90
CA ASP A 428 27.10 6.11 -1.17
C ASP A 428 25.84 5.77 -1.98
N GLU A 429 25.35 6.73 -2.78
CA GLU A 429 24.25 6.51 -3.73
C GLU A 429 24.61 5.47 -4.79
N TYR A 430 25.80 5.59 -5.40
CA TYR A 430 26.29 4.63 -6.38
C TYR A 430 26.48 3.23 -5.77
N VAL A 431 27.05 3.14 -4.56
CA VAL A 431 27.23 1.85 -3.88
C VAL A 431 25.87 1.20 -3.58
N ALA A 432 24.90 1.97 -3.08
CA ALA A 432 23.55 1.47 -2.82
C ALA A 432 22.84 1.01 -4.11
N GLU A 433 23.01 1.73 -5.21
CA GLU A 433 22.45 1.39 -6.53
C GLU A 433 23.06 0.10 -7.10
N VAL A 434 24.38 -0.11 -6.94
CA VAL A 434 25.00 -1.39 -7.31
C VAL A 434 24.54 -2.51 -6.37
N GLN A 435 24.36 -2.24 -5.08
CA GLN A 435 23.90 -3.24 -4.12
C GLN A 435 22.46 -3.70 -4.38
N SER A 436 21.60 -2.82 -4.91
CA SER A 436 20.21 -3.18 -5.26
C SER A 436 20.10 -3.99 -6.56
N GLY A 437 21.16 -4.01 -7.38
CA GLY A 437 21.20 -4.72 -8.66
C GLY A 437 20.49 -4.02 -9.82
N HIS A 438 19.69 -2.99 -9.55
CA HIS A 438 18.85 -2.31 -10.54
C HIS A 438 19.45 -0.97 -10.96
N LEU A 439 20.45 -1.01 -11.83
CA LEU A 439 21.17 0.20 -12.29
C LEU A 439 20.30 1.10 -13.16
N ARG A 440 20.34 2.41 -12.90
CA ARG A 440 19.62 3.44 -13.65
C ARG A 440 20.56 4.56 -14.10
N TRP A 441 20.14 5.33 -15.08
CA TRP A 441 20.93 6.48 -15.53
C TRP A 441 20.80 7.63 -14.52
N SER A 442 21.56 7.55 -13.44
CA SER A 442 21.65 8.54 -12.37
C SER A 442 22.87 9.47 -12.55
N PRO A 443 22.96 10.62 -11.85
CA PRO A 443 24.11 11.53 -11.94
C PRO A 443 25.48 10.85 -11.74
N PRO A 444 25.68 9.90 -10.79
CA PRO A 444 26.91 9.10 -10.70
C PRO A 444 27.35 8.45 -12.01
N HIS A 445 26.45 7.75 -12.72
CA HIS A 445 26.77 7.02 -13.95
C HIS A 445 27.17 7.94 -15.12
N ARG A 446 26.73 9.21 -15.10
CA ARG A 446 26.96 10.18 -16.18
C ARG A 446 28.07 11.19 -15.89
N SER A 447 28.42 11.39 -14.62
CA SER A 447 29.33 12.44 -14.19
C SER A 447 30.80 12.02 -14.32
N GLN A 448 31.54 12.67 -15.22
CA GLN A 448 32.98 12.44 -15.33
C GLN A 448 33.73 12.84 -14.05
N VAL A 449 33.26 13.89 -13.37
CA VAL A 449 33.83 14.36 -12.09
C VAL A 449 33.68 13.29 -11.01
N PHE A 450 32.50 12.65 -10.94
CA PHE A 450 32.25 11.56 -10.00
C PHE A 450 33.27 10.42 -10.19
N TRP A 451 33.46 9.96 -11.43
CA TRP A 451 34.38 8.87 -11.72
C TRP A 451 35.83 9.23 -11.46
N ALA A 452 36.26 10.46 -11.81
CA ALA A 452 37.60 10.94 -11.52
C ALA A 452 37.92 10.93 -10.00
N GLU A 453 36.95 11.26 -9.16
CA GLU A 453 37.12 11.34 -7.71
C GLU A 453 36.97 9.99 -6.99
N ASN A 454 36.14 9.08 -7.52
CA ASN A 454 35.68 7.91 -6.79
C ASN A 454 36.06 6.56 -7.40
N ALA A 455 36.51 6.49 -8.67
CA ALA A 455 36.78 5.20 -9.32
C ALA A 455 37.78 4.32 -8.56
N ARG A 456 38.86 4.90 -8.02
CA ARG A 456 39.83 4.13 -7.20
C ARG A 456 39.20 3.59 -5.92
N LYS A 457 38.38 4.40 -5.25
CA LYS A 457 37.64 3.98 -4.05
C LYS A 457 36.66 2.85 -4.37
N ILE A 458 35.93 2.94 -5.48
CA ILE A 458 35.00 1.91 -5.95
C ILE A 458 35.71 0.56 -6.12
N LEU A 459 36.90 0.54 -6.71
CA LEU A 459 37.66 -0.70 -6.93
C LEU A 459 38.25 -1.29 -5.63
N GLU A 460 38.45 -0.47 -4.60
CA GLU A 460 39.03 -0.85 -3.31
C GLU A 460 37.97 -1.17 -2.25
N PHE A 461 36.75 -0.68 -2.44
CA PHE A 461 35.63 -0.83 -1.51
C PHE A 461 35.42 -2.30 -1.16
N GLU A 462 35.45 -2.60 0.15
CA GLU A 462 35.26 -3.93 0.73
C GLU A 462 35.99 -5.05 -0.03
N ASN A 463 37.28 -4.83 -0.30
CA ASN A 463 38.13 -5.76 -1.07
C ASN A 463 37.57 -6.07 -2.46
N GLY A 464 37.12 -5.04 -3.18
CA GLY A 464 36.60 -5.16 -4.54
C GLY A 464 35.25 -5.87 -4.58
N GLU A 465 34.35 -5.55 -3.65
CA GLU A 465 32.98 -6.03 -3.65
C GLU A 465 32.18 -5.47 -4.84
N ILE A 466 32.28 -4.16 -5.10
CA ILE A 466 31.50 -3.51 -6.16
C ILE A 466 31.73 -4.13 -7.56
N PRO A 467 32.97 -4.40 -8.01
CA PRO A 467 33.19 -5.13 -9.25
C PRO A 467 32.59 -6.54 -9.29
N ARG A 468 32.53 -7.24 -8.14
CA ARG A 468 31.90 -8.57 -8.05
C ARG A 468 30.39 -8.46 -8.22
N MET A 469 29.75 -7.50 -7.54
CA MET A 469 28.32 -7.24 -7.69
C MET A 469 27.97 -6.82 -9.12
N LEU A 470 28.75 -5.94 -9.76
CA LEU A 470 28.56 -5.61 -11.18
C LEU A 470 28.64 -6.86 -12.08
N ALA A 471 29.51 -7.81 -11.78
CA ALA A 471 29.61 -9.05 -12.54
C ALA A 471 28.42 -9.97 -12.33
N GLU A 472 27.85 -10.00 -11.13
CA GLU A 472 26.61 -10.72 -10.80
C GLU A 472 25.41 -10.09 -11.50
N ILE A 473 25.27 -8.76 -11.44
CA ILE A 473 24.23 -8.01 -12.16
C ILE A 473 24.27 -8.36 -13.64
N MET A 474 25.44 -8.28 -14.29
CA MET A 474 25.54 -8.54 -15.72
C MET A 474 25.27 -9.99 -16.12
N GLN A 475 25.29 -10.95 -15.18
CA GLN A 475 24.98 -12.36 -15.45
C GLN A 475 23.48 -12.66 -15.44
N GLN A 476 22.66 -11.80 -14.80
CA GLN A 476 21.22 -12.01 -14.74
C GLN A 476 20.55 -11.79 -16.11
N PRO A 477 19.47 -12.53 -16.42
CA PRO A 477 18.70 -12.35 -17.65
C PRO A 477 17.83 -11.09 -17.54
N TRP A 478 18.37 -9.95 -17.99
CA TRP A 478 17.67 -8.66 -18.04
C TRP A 478 16.76 -8.53 -19.27
N ASP A 479 15.88 -9.50 -19.49
CA ASP A 479 15.04 -9.56 -20.70
C ASP A 479 14.02 -8.40 -20.77
N SER A 480 13.51 -7.96 -19.62
CA SER A 480 12.59 -6.83 -19.48
C SER A 480 13.28 -5.48 -19.24
N ASP A 481 14.61 -5.45 -19.04
CA ASP A 481 15.31 -4.21 -18.68
C ASP A 481 16.77 -4.20 -19.12
N ARG A 482 16.98 -4.24 -20.44
CA ARG A 482 18.33 -4.26 -21.02
C ARG A 482 19.15 -3.01 -20.71
N GLN A 483 18.54 -1.93 -20.21
CA GLN A 483 19.25 -0.71 -19.85
C GLN A 483 20.24 -0.93 -18.70
N VAL A 484 19.93 -1.83 -17.76
CA VAL A 484 20.83 -2.20 -16.66
C VAL A 484 22.20 -2.67 -17.21
N LEU A 485 22.18 -3.47 -18.27
CA LEU A 485 23.40 -3.95 -18.95
C LEU A 485 24.16 -2.81 -19.63
N ALA A 486 23.46 -1.87 -20.27
CA ALA A 486 24.09 -0.72 -20.91
C ALA A 486 24.80 0.18 -19.89
N ILE A 487 24.17 0.44 -18.73
CA ILE A 487 24.74 1.23 -17.64
C ILE A 487 25.94 0.52 -17.03
N ALA A 488 25.82 -0.79 -16.75
CA ALA A 488 26.94 -1.59 -16.26
C ALA A 488 28.14 -1.49 -17.23
N CYS A 489 27.91 -1.61 -18.54
CA CYS A 489 28.97 -1.43 -19.54
C CYS A 489 29.59 -0.03 -19.49
N ASN A 490 28.78 1.03 -19.40
CA ASN A 490 29.26 2.40 -19.26
C ASN A 490 30.18 2.57 -18.05
N ASP A 491 29.74 2.10 -16.88
CA ASP A 491 30.44 2.25 -15.61
C ASP A 491 31.77 1.54 -15.62
N ILE A 492 31.77 0.33 -16.15
CA ILE A 492 32.97 -0.46 -16.35
C ILE A 492 33.94 0.28 -17.28
N GLY A 493 33.44 0.88 -18.37
CA GLY A 493 34.24 1.72 -19.26
C GLY A 493 34.87 2.90 -18.53
N CYS A 494 34.12 3.55 -17.63
CA CYS A 494 34.63 4.63 -16.77
C CYS A 494 35.71 4.12 -15.81
N LEU A 495 35.51 2.98 -15.14
CA LEU A 495 36.50 2.38 -14.23
C LEU A 495 37.83 2.07 -14.93
N VAL A 496 37.76 1.52 -16.15
CA VAL A 496 38.95 1.21 -16.96
C VAL A 496 39.68 2.47 -17.40
N LYS A 497 38.94 3.53 -17.72
CA LYS A 497 39.49 4.81 -18.15
C LYS A 497 40.16 5.57 -17.00
N GLU A 498 39.52 5.63 -15.83
CA GLU A 498 40.01 6.40 -14.69
C GLU A 498 41.07 5.66 -13.86
N VAL A 499 41.04 4.32 -13.83
CA VAL A 499 42.00 3.49 -13.07
C VAL A 499 42.58 2.37 -13.94
N PRO A 500 43.31 2.70 -15.03
CA PRO A 500 43.81 1.71 -15.99
C PRO A 500 44.76 0.68 -15.35
N GLU A 501 45.49 1.04 -14.30
CA GLU A 501 46.40 0.14 -13.59
C GLU A 501 45.69 -1.03 -12.88
N LYS A 502 44.40 -0.88 -12.57
CA LYS A 502 43.59 -1.92 -11.91
C LYS A 502 42.71 -2.72 -12.87
N ARG A 503 42.84 -2.54 -14.18
CA ARG A 503 42.09 -3.30 -15.20
C ARG A 503 42.15 -4.82 -15.00
N ASN A 504 43.30 -5.35 -14.56
CA ASN A 504 43.48 -6.78 -14.31
C ASN A 504 42.55 -7.31 -13.21
N GLN A 505 42.16 -6.47 -12.26
CA GLN A 505 41.17 -6.81 -11.24
C GLN A 505 39.80 -7.05 -11.88
N LEU A 506 39.37 -6.16 -12.79
CA LEU A 506 38.11 -6.30 -13.52
C LEU A 506 38.12 -7.51 -14.46
N GLU A 507 39.27 -7.83 -15.05
CA GLU A 507 39.45 -9.02 -15.88
C GLU A 507 39.31 -10.32 -15.07
N ARG A 508 39.91 -10.38 -13.87
CA ARG A 508 39.83 -11.55 -12.98
C ARG A 508 38.40 -11.86 -12.52
N VAL A 509 37.58 -10.83 -12.32
CA VAL A 509 36.16 -10.98 -11.94
C VAL A 509 35.28 -11.36 -13.14
N GLY A 510 35.82 -11.32 -14.37
CA GLY A 510 35.14 -11.77 -15.58
C GLY A 510 34.39 -10.67 -16.34
N LEU A 511 34.48 -9.41 -15.92
CA LEU A 511 33.75 -8.29 -16.52
C LEU A 511 34.15 -8.06 -17.98
N LYS A 512 35.45 -8.15 -18.32
CA LYS A 512 35.91 -7.98 -19.71
C LYS A 512 35.30 -9.01 -20.65
N ARG A 513 35.26 -10.28 -20.24
CA ARG A 513 34.64 -11.35 -21.02
C ARG A 513 33.15 -11.07 -21.23
N ARG A 514 32.46 -10.64 -20.18
CA ARG A 514 31.03 -10.32 -20.25
C ARG A 514 30.75 -9.12 -21.17
N VAL A 515 31.55 -8.06 -21.09
CA VAL A 515 31.46 -6.91 -22.02
C VAL A 515 31.66 -7.36 -23.47
N MET A 516 32.61 -8.26 -23.74
CA MET A 516 32.83 -8.81 -25.08
C MET A 516 31.63 -9.62 -25.61
N GLU A 517 30.96 -10.38 -24.75
CA GLU A 517 29.72 -11.10 -25.11
C GLU A 517 28.60 -10.10 -25.48
N LEU A 518 28.44 -9.02 -24.72
CA LEU A 518 27.38 -8.02 -24.91
C LEU A 518 27.54 -7.13 -26.16
N MET A 519 28.72 -7.12 -26.80
CA MET A 519 28.91 -6.45 -28.10
C MET A 519 28.05 -7.07 -29.21
N GLN A 520 27.59 -8.32 -29.02
CA GLN A 520 26.72 -9.02 -29.95
C GLN A 520 25.25 -8.93 -29.52
N SER A 521 24.92 -8.09 -28.53
CA SER A 521 23.54 -7.87 -28.09
C SER A 521 22.68 -7.33 -29.25
N GLU A 522 21.44 -7.80 -29.31
CA GLU A 522 20.43 -7.27 -30.24
C GLU A 522 20.00 -5.85 -29.87
N ASP A 523 20.19 -5.45 -28.60
CA ASP A 523 19.92 -4.10 -28.13
C ASP A 523 21.05 -3.14 -28.56
N GLU A 524 20.70 -2.10 -29.31
CA GLU A 524 21.65 -1.13 -29.85
C GLU A 524 22.39 -0.35 -28.75
N ASN A 525 21.72 -0.01 -27.65
CA ASN A 525 22.31 0.77 -26.57
C ASN A 525 23.31 -0.06 -25.77
N VAL A 526 22.97 -1.31 -25.44
CA VAL A 526 23.88 -2.27 -24.82
C VAL A 526 25.09 -2.53 -25.72
N ARG A 527 24.86 -2.73 -27.03
CA ARG A 527 25.93 -2.92 -28.02
C ARG A 527 26.83 -1.70 -28.11
N TRP A 528 26.27 -0.49 -28.09
CA TRP A 528 27.04 0.75 -28.15
C TRP A 528 27.91 0.95 -26.90
N GLU A 529 27.35 0.81 -25.71
CA GLU A 529 28.08 0.98 -24.45
C GLU A 529 29.15 -0.11 -24.24
N SER A 530 28.86 -1.36 -24.61
CA SER A 530 29.84 -2.45 -24.53
C SER A 530 31.02 -2.24 -25.49
N LEU A 531 30.78 -1.80 -26.72
CA LEU A 531 31.84 -1.41 -27.66
C LEU A 531 32.68 -0.25 -27.13
N ARG A 532 32.03 0.77 -26.55
CA ARG A 532 32.70 1.92 -25.96
C ARG A 532 33.60 1.52 -24.78
N ALA A 533 33.08 0.67 -23.89
CA ALA A 533 33.83 0.14 -22.76
C ALA A 533 35.05 -0.68 -23.22
N LEU A 534 34.87 -1.58 -24.19
CA LEU A 534 35.98 -2.37 -24.73
C LEU A 534 37.03 -1.49 -25.44
N GLY A 535 36.61 -0.43 -26.13
CA GLY A 535 37.51 0.56 -26.72
C GLY A 535 38.46 1.17 -25.68
N GLY A 536 37.97 1.44 -24.48
CA GLY A 536 38.79 1.85 -23.33
C GLY A 536 39.83 0.78 -22.97
N TRP A 537 39.42 -0.48 -22.82
CA TRP A 537 40.35 -1.58 -22.53
C TRP A 537 41.47 -1.72 -23.55
N LEU A 538 41.17 -1.60 -24.84
CA LEU A 538 42.15 -1.74 -25.91
C LEU A 538 43.13 -0.57 -25.93
N LYS A 539 42.65 0.66 -25.75
CA LYS A 539 43.49 1.86 -25.71
C LYS A 539 44.58 1.76 -24.64
N TYR A 540 44.20 1.36 -23.42
CA TYR A 540 45.13 1.25 -22.29
C TYR A 540 45.87 -0.09 -22.24
N SER A 541 45.66 -0.98 -23.21
CA SER A 541 46.42 -2.24 -23.31
C SER A 541 47.82 -2.09 -23.86
N PHE A 542 48.07 -1.03 -24.63
CA PHE A 542 49.34 -0.81 -25.32
C PHE A 542 50.21 0.28 -24.67
N GLU A 543 49.68 1.03 -23.69
CA GLU A 543 50.37 2.12 -23.00
C GLU A 543 51.19 1.66 -21.77
N GLN A 544 51.08 0.39 -21.35
CA GLN A 544 51.84 -0.20 -20.24
C GLN A 544 53.05 -1.03 -20.73
N LYS A 545 53.94 -0.42 -21.51
CA LYS A 545 55.29 -0.97 -21.75
C LYS A 545 56.36 -0.09 -21.14
#